data_AF-A0A754B8U6-F1
#
_entry.id   AF-A0A754B8U6-F1
#
_cell.length_a   1.000
_cell.length_b   1.000
_cell.length_c   1.000
_cell.angle_alpha   90.00
_cell.angle_beta   90.00
_cell.angle_gamma   90.00
#
_symmetry.space_group_name_H-M   'P 1'
#
loop_
_entity.id
_entity.type
_entity.pdbx_description
1 polymer ?
#
loop_
_entity_poly.entity_id
_entity_poly.type
_entity_poly.pdbx_seq_one_letter_code
_entity_poly.pdbx_strand_id
1 'polypeptide(L)'
;MKPQYLRVTILAILLYIFTSPGAMADYEGCEYKRQQLEHQLEYALSHNNAHRVAGLQSALRRINEYCTDKRLLTRKENKVAEKQRKVTERLRELEQVRASGKQEKIMNKQAKLDEAREELAEARRELPSRPVQ
;
A
#
# COMPACT_ATOMS: atom_id res chain seq x y z
N MET A 1 -53.17 -13.15 -3.96
CA MET A 1 -51.76 -12.95 -4.39
C MET A 1 -51.03 -14.28 -4.19
N LYS A 2 -50.43 -14.86 -5.25
CA LYS A 2 -49.91 -16.25 -5.19
C LYS A 2 -48.71 -16.34 -4.21
N PRO A 3 -48.61 -17.41 -3.39
CA PRO A 3 -47.58 -17.56 -2.35
C PRO A 3 -46.14 -17.63 -2.90
N GLN A 4 -45.99 -17.83 -4.22
CA GLN A 4 -44.70 -17.73 -4.90
C GLN A 4 -44.12 -16.30 -4.90
N TYR A 5 -44.95 -15.26 -4.99
CA TYR A 5 -44.47 -13.87 -5.02
C TYR A 5 -43.92 -13.42 -3.68
N LEU A 6 -44.47 -13.93 -2.57
CA LEU A 6 -44.04 -13.62 -1.20
C LEU A 6 -42.60 -14.12 -0.93
N ARG A 7 -42.24 -15.29 -1.47
CA ARG A 7 -40.89 -15.86 -1.36
C ARG A 7 -39.87 -15.10 -2.22
N VAL A 8 -40.27 -14.68 -3.42
CA VAL A 8 -39.41 -13.89 -4.33
C VAL A 8 -39.14 -12.49 -3.77
N THR A 9 -40.13 -11.87 -3.12
CA THR A 9 -39.94 -10.56 -2.46
C THR A 9 -39.03 -10.62 -1.23
N ILE A 10 -39.01 -11.72 -0.48
CA ILE A 10 -38.12 -11.89 0.70
C ILE A 10 -36.65 -12.08 0.26
N LEU A 11 -36.40 -12.77 -0.85
CA LEU A 11 -35.06 -12.95 -1.42
C LEU A 11 -34.46 -11.65 -1.97
N ALA A 12 -35.28 -10.74 -2.50
CA ALA A 12 -34.81 -9.46 -3.03
C ALA A 12 -34.38 -8.46 -1.93
N ILE A 13 -34.95 -8.55 -0.73
CA ILE A 13 -34.62 -7.65 0.41
C ILE A 13 -33.29 -8.06 1.08
N LEU A 14 -32.96 -9.35 1.08
CA LEU A 14 -31.69 -9.86 1.63
C LEU A 14 -30.46 -9.46 0.80
N LEU A 15 -30.63 -9.10 -0.48
CA LEU A 15 -29.56 -8.67 -1.37
C LEU A 15 -29.18 -7.18 -1.25
N TYR A 16 -29.90 -6.39 -0.45
CA TYR A 16 -29.69 -4.94 -0.36
C TYR A 16 -28.81 -4.49 0.82
N ILE A 17 -28.35 -5.41 1.69
CA ILE A 17 -27.66 -5.03 2.96
C ILE A 17 -26.12 -4.95 2.82
N PHE A 18 -25.53 -5.24 1.65
CA PHE A 18 -24.08 -5.18 1.45
C PHE A 18 -23.58 -3.97 0.65
N THR A 19 -24.17 -2.79 0.87
CA THR A 19 -23.53 -1.52 0.50
C THR A 19 -23.32 -0.66 1.73
N SER A 20 -22.46 -1.14 2.63
CA SER A 20 -21.75 -0.23 3.53
C SER A 20 -20.69 0.49 2.69
N PRO A 21 -20.76 1.81 2.51
CA PRO A 21 -19.56 2.56 2.21
C PRO A 21 -18.71 2.41 3.46
N GLY A 22 -17.80 1.43 3.45
CA GLY A 22 -16.74 1.37 4.45
C GLY A 22 -16.10 2.73 4.43
N ALA A 23 -16.24 3.49 5.52
CA ALA A 23 -15.38 4.63 5.76
C ALA A 23 -13.98 4.08 5.58
N MET A 24 -13.30 4.52 4.52
CA MET A 24 -11.88 4.30 4.39
C MET A 24 -11.27 5.14 5.49
N ALA A 25 -11.30 4.61 6.72
CA ALA A 25 -10.39 5.02 7.76
C ALA A 25 -9.03 4.94 7.08
N ASP A 26 -8.31 6.06 7.10
CA ASP A 26 -7.01 6.17 6.47
C ASP A 26 -6.17 4.98 6.97
N TYR A 27 -6.03 3.94 6.16
CA TYR A 27 -5.38 2.67 6.52
C TYR A 27 -3.85 2.85 6.59
N GLU A 28 -3.42 4.08 6.88
CA GLU A 28 -2.07 4.57 6.75
C GLU A 28 -1.89 5.71 7.74
N GLY A 29 -1.02 5.51 8.72
CA GLY A 29 -0.75 6.51 9.75
C GLY A 29 0.00 5.89 10.93
N CYS A 30 0.59 6.74 11.78
CA CYS A 30 1.31 6.28 12.96
C CYS A 30 0.40 5.55 13.95
N GLU A 31 -0.82 6.07 14.17
CA GLU A 31 -1.81 5.47 15.05
C GLU A 31 -2.31 4.12 14.54
N TYR A 32 -2.62 4.02 13.25
CA TYR A 32 -3.00 2.74 12.64
C TYR A 32 -1.89 1.70 12.80
N LYS A 33 -0.63 2.08 12.53
CA LYS A 33 0.52 1.18 12.74
C LYS A 33 0.70 0.78 14.19
N ARG A 34 0.47 1.70 15.14
CA ARG A 34 0.51 1.41 16.57
C ARG A 34 -0.52 0.34 16.95
N GLN A 35 -1.78 0.54 16.55
CA GLN A 35 -2.87 -0.41 16.82
C GLN A 35 -2.58 -1.80 16.23
N GLN A 36 -2.05 -1.86 15.02
CA GLN A 36 -1.66 -3.14 14.39
C GLN A 36 -0.56 -3.87 15.18
N LEU A 37 0.42 -3.15 15.72
CA LEU A 37 1.45 -3.73 16.58
C LEU A 37 0.90 -4.15 17.95
N GLU A 38 -0.02 -3.38 18.54
CA GLU A 38 -0.69 -3.71 19.81
C GLU A 38 -1.50 -5.01 19.68
N HIS A 39 -2.27 -5.15 18.61
CA HIS A 39 -3.02 -6.38 18.33
C HIS A 39 -2.10 -7.59 18.14
N GLN A 40 -0.98 -7.41 17.42
CA GLN A 40 0.03 -8.47 17.30
C GLN A 40 0.70 -8.82 18.63
N LEU A 41 0.86 -7.84 19.52
CA LEU A 41 1.44 -8.03 20.84
C LEU A 41 0.50 -8.85 21.72
N GLU A 42 -0.79 -8.52 21.74
CA GLU A 42 -1.82 -9.30 22.43
C GLU A 42 -1.83 -10.76 21.97
N TYR A 43 -1.79 -10.98 20.65
CA TYR A 43 -1.67 -12.32 20.07
C TYR A 43 -0.38 -13.04 20.52
N ALA A 44 0.77 -12.35 20.49
CA ALA A 44 2.04 -12.95 20.89
C ALA A 44 2.08 -13.33 22.39
N LEU A 45 1.42 -12.53 23.23
CA LEU A 45 1.25 -12.79 24.66
C LEU A 45 0.39 -14.03 24.90
N SER A 46 -0.75 -14.16 24.21
CA SER A 46 -1.65 -15.32 24.37
C SER A 46 -1.02 -16.65 23.93
N HIS A 47 0.03 -16.59 23.09
CA HIS A 47 0.76 -17.76 22.60
C HIS A 47 2.14 -17.94 23.26
N ASN A 48 2.45 -17.21 24.33
CA ASN A 48 3.73 -17.30 25.07
C ASN A 48 4.99 -17.15 24.19
N ASN A 49 4.90 -16.36 23.11
CA ASN A 49 6.04 -16.15 22.21
C ASN A 49 6.90 -14.97 22.69
N ALA A 50 7.72 -15.21 23.70
CA ALA A 50 8.52 -14.18 24.38
C ALA A 50 9.44 -13.39 23.42
N HIS A 51 10.07 -14.05 22.44
CA HIS A 51 10.92 -13.38 21.46
C HIS A 51 10.11 -12.40 20.59
N ARG A 52 8.93 -12.83 20.10
CA ARG A 52 8.05 -11.96 19.31
C ARG A 52 7.53 -10.79 20.16
N VAL A 53 7.16 -11.03 21.42
CA VAL A 53 6.74 -10.00 22.37
C VAL A 53 7.82 -8.91 22.51
N ALA A 54 9.07 -9.30 22.76
CA ALA A 54 10.17 -8.34 22.91
C ALA A 54 10.41 -7.50 21.64
N GLY A 55 10.32 -8.12 20.46
CA GLY A 55 10.41 -7.43 19.18
C GLY A 55 9.28 -6.41 18.97
N LEU A 56 8.04 -6.81 19.27
CA LEU A 56 6.85 -5.95 19.13
C LEU A 56 6.86 -4.78 20.12
N GLN A 57 7.26 -5.00 21.38
CA GLN A 57 7.44 -3.92 22.36
C GLN A 57 8.51 -2.90 21.91
N SER A 58 9.61 -3.39 21.34
CA SER A 58 10.65 -2.53 20.78
C SER A 58 10.15 -1.72 19.59
N ALA A 59 9.29 -2.32 18.74
CA ALA A 59 8.67 -1.63 17.62
C ALA A 59 7.66 -0.57 18.08
N LEU A 60 6.83 -0.87 19.08
CA LEU A 60 5.91 0.08 19.70
C LEU A 60 6.63 1.29 20.29
N ARG A 61 7.73 1.05 21.03
CA ARG A 61 8.57 2.14 21.55
C ARG A 61 9.07 3.04 20.43
N ARG A 62 9.56 2.47 19.33
CA ARG A 62 10.02 3.24 18.16
C ARG A 62 8.89 4.03 17.50
N ILE A 63 7.67 3.48 17.43
CA ILE A 63 6.53 4.23 16.90
C ILE A 63 6.24 5.43 17.80
N ASN A 64 6.16 5.23 19.11
CA ASN A 64 5.87 6.29 20.08
C ASN A 64 6.95 7.38 20.11
N GLU A 65 8.23 7.01 19.91
CA GLU A 65 9.34 7.98 19.92
C GLU A 65 9.52 8.72 18.59
N TYR A 66 9.29 8.06 17.44
CA TYR A 66 9.76 8.57 16.15
C TYR A 66 8.71 8.70 15.07
N CYS A 67 7.55 8.06 15.22
CA CYS A 67 6.53 8.11 14.19
C CYS A 67 5.77 9.44 14.27
N THR A 68 5.80 10.19 13.17
CA THR A 68 4.87 11.29 12.92
C THR A 68 4.35 11.14 11.51
N ASP A 69 3.10 11.49 11.26
CA ASP A 69 2.49 11.36 9.93
C ASP A 69 3.23 12.22 8.90
N LYS A 70 3.77 13.38 9.33
CA LYS A 70 4.67 14.19 8.51
C LYS A 70 5.93 13.42 8.06
N ARG A 71 6.60 12.70 8.97
CA ARG A 71 7.77 11.88 8.60
C ARG A 71 7.38 10.71 7.71
N LEU A 72 6.19 10.14 7.89
CA LEU A 72 5.67 9.10 7.01
C LEU A 72 5.43 9.64 5.59
N LEU A 73 4.83 10.83 5.48
CA LEU A 73 4.63 11.54 4.21
C LEU A 73 5.99 11.83 3.53
N THR A 74 6.95 12.42 4.24
CA THR A 74 8.28 12.71 3.67
C THR A 74 8.97 11.44 3.16
N ARG A 75 8.82 10.29 3.85
CA ARG A 75 9.35 9.01 3.36
C ARG A 75 8.68 8.59 2.04
N LYS A 76 7.36 8.71 1.93
CA LYS A 76 6.60 8.40 0.72
C LYS A 76 6.99 9.33 -0.44
N GLU A 77 7.12 10.64 -0.18
CA GLU A 77 7.57 11.63 -1.17
C GLU A 77 8.99 11.32 -1.66
N ASN A 78 9.91 10.98 -0.75
CA ASN A 78 11.26 10.58 -1.11
C ASN A 78 11.27 9.30 -1.97
N LYS A 79 10.41 8.32 -1.65
CA LYS A 79 10.23 7.10 -2.47
C LYS A 79 9.77 7.46 -3.88
N VAL A 80 8.80 8.35 -4.03
CA VAL A 80 8.34 8.84 -5.35
C VAL A 80 9.49 9.53 -6.10
N ALA A 81 10.24 10.40 -5.43
CA ALA A 81 11.38 11.09 -6.04
C ALA A 81 12.47 10.11 -6.52
N GLU A 82 12.76 9.08 -5.73
CA GLU A 82 13.70 8.01 -6.10
C GLU A 82 13.21 7.24 -7.34
N LYS A 83 11.93 6.81 -7.36
CA LYS A 83 11.36 6.10 -8.51
C LYS A 83 11.33 6.97 -9.77
N GLN A 84 11.09 8.27 -9.63
CA GLN A 84 11.15 9.22 -10.75
C GLN A 84 12.58 9.31 -11.33
N ARG A 85 13.61 9.27 -10.49
CA ARG A 85 15.02 9.21 -10.94
C ARG A 85 15.30 7.89 -11.67
N LYS A 86 14.82 6.75 -11.15
CA LYS A 86 14.95 5.43 -11.79
C LYS A 86 14.32 5.41 -13.19
N VAL A 87 13.12 5.97 -13.36
CA VAL A 87 12.49 6.10 -14.69
C VAL A 87 13.36 6.92 -15.64
N THR A 88 13.90 8.05 -15.16
CA THR A 88 14.77 8.92 -15.96
C THR A 88 16.06 8.21 -16.39
N GLU A 89 16.65 7.44 -15.48
CA GLU A 89 17.84 6.61 -15.77
C GLU A 89 17.53 5.54 -16.83
N ARG A 90 16.43 4.79 -16.67
CA ARG A 90 16.04 3.74 -17.63
C ARG A 90 15.70 4.30 -19.01
N LEU A 91 15.11 5.49 -19.09
CA LEU A 91 14.92 6.20 -20.35
C LEU A 91 16.24 6.46 -21.08
N ARG A 92 17.24 6.99 -20.36
CA ARG A 92 18.57 7.26 -20.94
C ARG A 92 19.27 5.98 -21.39
N GLU A 93 19.20 4.91 -20.60
CA GLU A 93 19.77 3.62 -21.00
C GLU A 93 19.11 3.04 -22.26
N LEU A 94 17.78 3.22 -22.39
CA LEU A 94 17.05 2.79 -23.57
C LEU A 94 17.47 3.59 -24.81
N GLU A 95 17.63 4.92 -24.69
CA GLU A 95 18.11 5.78 -25.77
C GLU A 95 19.51 5.40 -26.25
N GLN A 96 20.43 5.09 -25.32
CA GLN A 96 21.79 4.66 -25.64
C GLN A 96 21.81 3.36 -26.46
N VAL A 97 20.95 2.39 -26.13
CA VAL A 97 20.93 1.11 -26.87
C VAL A 97 20.15 1.19 -28.18
N ARG A 98 19.21 2.14 -28.31
CA ARG A 98 18.49 2.38 -29.59
C ARG A 98 19.45 2.76 -30.71
N ALA A 99 20.51 3.51 -30.40
CA ALA A 99 21.56 3.84 -31.37
C ALA A 99 22.34 2.59 -31.88
N SER A 100 22.38 1.51 -31.10
CA SER A 100 23.10 0.28 -31.47
C SER A 100 22.31 -0.68 -32.35
N GLY A 101 20.99 -0.48 -32.53
CA GLY A 101 20.12 -1.32 -33.37
C GLY A 101 19.90 -2.76 -32.90
N LYS A 102 20.45 -3.18 -31.75
CA LYS A 102 20.30 -4.55 -31.23
C LYS A 102 18.91 -4.73 -30.61
N GLN A 103 17.99 -5.30 -31.38
CA GLN A 103 16.57 -5.42 -31.01
C GLN A 103 16.34 -6.07 -29.64
N GLU A 104 17.05 -7.16 -29.33
CA GLU A 104 16.96 -7.83 -28.04
C GLU A 104 17.32 -6.90 -26.87
N LYS A 105 18.39 -6.11 -27.02
CA LYS A 105 18.81 -5.15 -25.99
C LYS A 105 17.80 -4.02 -25.82
N ILE A 106 17.22 -3.55 -26.92
CA ILE A 106 16.17 -2.53 -26.91
C ILE A 106 14.94 -3.06 -26.15
N MET A 107 14.51 -4.29 -26.44
CA MET A 107 13.38 -4.93 -25.73
C MET A 107 13.65 -5.09 -24.23
N ASN A 108 14.84 -5.56 -23.83
CA ASN A 108 15.19 -5.69 -22.42
C ASN A 108 15.17 -4.34 -21.68
N LYS A 109 15.72 -3.28 -22.29
CA LYS A 109 15.71 -1.94 -21.69
C LYS A 109 14.32 -1.33 -21.65
N GLN A 110 13.47 -1.59 -22.65
CA GLN A 110 12.07 -1.17 -22.66
C GLN A 110 11.30 -1.84 -21.51
N ALA A 111 11.44 -3.16 -21.31
CA ALA A 111 10.80 -3.86 -20.20
C ALA A 111 11.20 -3.29 -18.82
N LYS A 112 12.48 -2.99 -18.61
CA LYS A 112 12.98 -2.36 -17.36
C LYS A 112 12.46 -0.94 -17.15
N LEU A 113 12.23 -0.20 -18.23
CA LEU A 113 11.61 1.12 -18.16
C LEU A 113 10.14 1.00 -17.76
N ASP A 114 9.42 0.04 -18.31
CA ASP A 114 8.00 -0.17 -17.99
C ASP A 114 7.83 -0.64 -16.54
N GLU A 115 8.67 -1.56 -16.06
CA GLU A 115 8.75 -1.94 -14.64
C GLU A 115 9.01 -0.72 -13.74
N ALA A 116 9.97 0.15 -14.09
CA ALA A 116 10.25 1.35 -13.30
C ALA A 116 9.07 2.34 -13.30
N ARG A 117 8.29 2.41 -14.38
CA ARG A 117 7.07 3.24 -14.45
C ARG A 117 5.96 2.68 -13.58
N GLU A 118 5.79 1.37 -13.54
CA GLU A 118 4.84 0.71 -12.65
C GLU A 118 5.19 0.94 -11.17
N GLU A 119 6.46 0.77 -10.79
CA GLU A 119 6.93 1.05 -9.43
C GLU A 119 6.71 2.53 -9.05
N LEU A 120 6.91 3.47 -9.98
CA LEU A 120 6.63 4.88 -9.75
C LEU A 120 5.13 5.12 -9.56
N ALA A 121 4.29 4.49 -10.37
CA ALA A 121 2.84 4.60 -10.25
C ALA A 121 2.36 4.04 -8.90
N GLU A 122 2.92 2.93 -8.45
CA GLU A 122 2.66 2.37 -7.12
C GLU A 122 3.08 3.31 -5.99
N ALA A 123 4.30 3.83 -6.03
CA ALA A 123 4.77 4.79 -5.03
C ALA A 123 3.90 6.06 -4.97
N ARG A 124 3.33 6.50 -6.10
CA ARG A 124 2.39 7.63 -6.14
C ARG A 124 1.02 7.30 -5.54
N ARG A 125 0.56 6.04 -5.67
CA ARG A 125 -0.69 5.59 -5.04
C ARG A 125 -0.59 5.52 -3.51
N GLU A 126 0.63 5.35 -2.98
CA GLU A 126 0.88 5.41 -1.54
C GLU A 126 0.84 6.84 -0.97
N LEU A 127 0.84 7.90 -1.79
CA LEU A 127 0.70 9.26 -1.28
C LEU A 127 -0.74 9.48 -0.78
N PRO A 128 -0.93 10.17 0.35
CA PRO A 128 -2.26 10.44 0.86
C PRO A 128 -3.03 11.32 -0.14
N SER A 129 -4.31 10.99 -0.33
CA SER A 129 -5.21 11.75 -1.22
C SER A 129 -5.67 13.08 -0.61
N ARG A 130 -5.43 13.29 0.70
CA ARG A 130 -5.72 14.53 1.44
C ARG A 130 -4.44 15.09 2.07
N PRO A 131 -4.33 16.43 2.20
CA PRO A 131 -3.21 17.05 2.89
C PRO A 131 -3.17 16.62 4.36
N VAL A 132 -2.01 16.15 4.81
CA VAL A 132 -1.73 15.84 6.21
C VAL A 132 -1.71 17.17 6.98
N GLN A 133 -2.65 17.33 7.92
CA GLN A 133 -2.70 18.49 8.83
C GLN A 133 -1.57 18.46 9.85
#